data_AF-A0A9W3X2D2-F1
#
_entry.id   AF-A0A9W3X2D2-F1
#
_cell.length_a   1.000
_cell.length_b   1.000
_cell.length_c   1.000
_cell.angle_alpha   90.00
_cell.angle_beta   90.00
_cell.angle_gamma   90.00
#
_symmetry.space_group_name_H-M   'P 1'
#
loop_
_entity.id
_entity.type
_entity.pdbx_description
1 polymer ?
#
loop_
_entity_poly.entity_id
_entity_poly.type
_entity_poly.pdbx_seq_one_letter_code
_entity_poly.pdbx_strand_id
1 'polypeptide(L)' 'MRQVQNKLENEISILRRLIDRYKRCSDSESICMVLAYEYGLQVLLEIHEMSKQKEAMLF' A
#
# COMPACT_ATOMS: atom_id res chain seq x y z
N MET A 1 12.68 5.34 13.20
CA MET A 1 11.29 5.65 12.82
C MET A 1 11.21 6.20 11.40
N ARG A 2 11.84 7.35 11.09
CA ARG A 2 11.75 8.02 9.76
C ARG A 2 12.08 7.18 8.52
N GLN A 3 13.08 6.28 8.58
CA GLN A 3 13.39 5.35 7.48
C GLN A 3 12.29 4.31 7.23
N VAL A 4 11.54 3.91 8.26
CA VAL A 4 10.47 2.90 8.15
C VAL A 4 9.26 3.50 7.46
N GLN A 5 8.88 4.74 7.80
CA GLN A 5 7.81 5.47 7.10
C GLN A 5 8.15 5.71 5.63
N ASN A 6 9.36 6.16 5.31
CA ASN A 6 9.74 6.36 3.90
C ASN A 6 9.67 5.04 3.10
N LYS A 7 10.06 3.91 3.71
CA LYS A 7 9.89 2.60 3.07
C LYS A 7 8.42 2.26 2.88
N LEU A 8 7.59 2.49 3.88
CA LEU A 8 6.14 2.22 3.82
C LEU A 8 5.44 3.06 2.74
N GLU A 9 5.77 4.35 2.64
CA GLU A 9 5.24 5.25 1.60
C GLU A 9 5.67 4.81 0.20
N ASN A 10 6.90 4.33 0.05
CA ASN A 10 7.39 3.76 -1.21
C ASN A 10 6.61 2.49 -1.59
N GLU A 11 6.39 1.56 -0.65
CA GLU A 11 5.61 0.35 -0.91
C GLU A 11 4.16 0.67 -1.31
N ILE A 12 3.52 1.61 -0.62
CA ILE A 12 2.18 2.12 -0.97
C ILE A 12 2.15 2.68 -2.40
N SER A 13 3.15 3.47 -2.78
CA SER A 13 3.27 4.06 -4.12
C SER A 13 3.45 2.98 -5.20
N ILE A 14 4.26 1.96 -4.92
CA ILE A 14 4.48 0.82 -5.83
C ILE A 14 3.18 0.05 -6.04
N LEU A 15 2.48 -0.32 -4.96
CA LEU A 15 1.23 -1.07 -5.06
C LEU A 15 0.16 -0.33 -5.85
N ARG A 16 -0.01 0.98 -5.62
CA ARG A 16 -0.96 1.80 -6.39
C ARG A 16 -0.66 1.75 -7.89
N ARG A 17 0.61 1.88 -8.28
CA ARG A 17 1.04 1.81 -9.69
C ARG A 17 0.81 0.43 -10.30
N LEU A 18 1.03 -0.64 -9.54
CA LEU A 18 0.77 -2.00 -9.98
C LEU A 18 -0.73 -2.22 -10.18
N ILE A 19 -1.56 -1.83 -9.21
CA ILE A 19 -3.02 -1.92 -9.31
C ILE A 19 -3.52 -1.18 -10.55
N ASP A 20 -3.11 0.07 -10.76
CA ASP A 20 -3.51 0.86 -11.94
C ASP A 20 -3.09 0.20 -13.26
N ARG A 21 -1.92 -0.44 -13.28
CA ARG A 21 -1.43 -1.17 -14.45
C ARG A 21 -2.26 -2.42 -14.71
N TYR A 22 -2.49 -3.25 -13.68
CA TYR A 22 -3.22 -4.50 -13.83
C TYR A 22 -4.71 -4.27 -14.10
N LYS A 23 -5.33 -3.20 -13.58
CA LYS A 23 -6.71 -2.80 -13.93
C LYS A 23 -6.90 -2.47 -15.41
N ARG A 24 -5.83 -2.07 -16.11
CA ARG A 24 -5.83 -1.76 -17.54
C ARG A 24 -5.32 -2.92 -18.40
N CYS A 25 -4.91 -4.02 -17.76
CA CYS A 25 -4.39 -5.18 -18.46
C CYS A 25 -5.57 -6.00 -19.01
N SER A 26 -5.45 -6.48 -20.24
CA SER A 26 -6.45 -7.33 -20.89
C SER A 26 -6.36 -8.80 -20.46
N ASP A 27 -5.38 -9.14 -19.61
CA ASP A 27 -5.16 -10.49 -19.10
C ASP A 27 -6.24 -10.86 -18.08
N SER A 28 -6.91 -12.00 -18.27
CA SER A 28 -7.95 -12.50 -17.37
C SER A 28 -7.42 -12.76 -15.96
N GLU A 29 -6.13 -13.09 -15.81
CA GLU A 29 -5.50 -13.33 -14.51
C GLU A 29 -5.08 -12.03 -13.80
N SER A 30 -5.12 -10.89 -14.50
CA SER A 30 -4.78 -9.60 -13.90
C SER A 30 -5.71 -9.22 -12.76
N ILE A 31 -6.96 -9.72 -12.74
CA ILE A 31 -7.91 -9.45 -11.66
C ILE A 31 -7.45 -10.04 -10.33
N CYS A 32 -6.85 -11.23 -10.34
CA CYS A 32 -6.27 -11.85 -9.15
C CYS A 32 -5.13 -11.00 -8.59
N MET A 33 -4.32 -10.41 -9.46
CA MET A 33 -3.23 -9.52 -9.08
C MET A 33 -3.77 -8.21 -8.48
N VAL A 34 -4.81 -7.61 -9.08
CA VAL A 34 -5.48 -6.42 -8.53
C VAL A 34 -6.00 -6.70 -7.12
N LEU A 35 -6.73 -7.80 -6.93
CA LEU A 35 -7.27 -8.17 -5.62
C LEU A 35 -6.15 -8.36 -4.59
N ALA A 36 -5.11 -9.13 -4.91
CA ALA A 36 -3.99 -9.35 -4.00
C ALA A 36 -3.31 -8.04 -3.58
N TYR A 37 -3.09 -7.12 -4.52
CA TYR A 37 -2.48 -5.83 -4.22
C TYR A 37 -3.40 -4.87 -3.48
N GLU A 38 -4.71 -4.89 -3.73
CA GLU A 38 -5.67 -4.08 -2.97
C GLU A 38 -5.73 -4.52 -1.51
N TYR A 39 -5.75 -5.84 -1.25
CA TYR A 39 -5.66 -6.37 0.12
C TYR A 39 -4.35 -5.99 0.81
N GLY A 40 -3.21 -6.15 0.13
CA GLY A 40 -1.92 -5.74 0.68
C GLY A 40 -1.82 -4.23 0.95
N LEU A 41 -2.38 -3.42 0.04
CA LEU A 41 -2.41 -1.96 0.18
C LEU A 41 -3.26 -1.53 1.39
N GLN A 42 -4.40 -2.18 1.64
CA GLN A 42 -5.24 -1.87 2.80
C GLN A 42 -4.48 -2.07 4.10
N VAL A 43 -3.82 -3.21 4.28
CA VAL A 43 -3.02 -3.51 5.49
C VAL A 43 -1.90 -2.49 5.67
N LEU A 44 -1.22 -2.09 4.59
CA LEU A 44 -0.15 -1.09 4.67
C LEU A 44 -0.66 0.30 5.04
N LEU A 45 -1.85 0.68 4.58
CA LEU A 45 -2.49 1.95 4.96
C LEU A 45 -2.89 1.96 6.44
N GLU A 46 -3.44 0.85 6.94
CA GLU A 46 -3.78 0.70 8.36
C GLU A 46 -2.53 0.83 9.24
N ILE A 47 -1.44 0.13 8.89
CA ILE A 47 -0.16 0.23 9.61
C ILE A 47 0.40 1.66 9.56
N HIS A 48 0.31 2.33 8.41
CA HIS A 48 0.79 3.69 8.24
C HIS A 48 0.03 4.67 9.14
N GLU A 49 -1.30 4.54 9.20
CA GLU A 49 -2.15 5.39 10.02
C GLU A 49 -1.93 5.14 11.51
N MET A 50 -1.88 3.88 11.95
CA MET A 50 -1.54 3.51 13.33
C MET A 50 -0.16 4.02 13.75
N SER A 51 0.82 3.97 12.83
CA SER A 51 2.17 4.48 13.09
C SER A 51 2.16 6.00 13.27
N LYS A 52 1.39 6.74 12.47
CA LYS A 52 1.22 8.19 12.62
C LYS A 52 0.50 8.57 13.91
N GLN A 53 -0.55 7.83 14.29
CA GLN A 53 -1.26 8.07 15.56
C GLN A 53 -0.36 7.83 16.76
N LYS A 54 0.47 6.78 16.73
CA LYS A 54 1.44 6.49 17.79
C LYS A 54 2.50 7.59 17.91
N GLU A 55 2.98 8.13 16.80
CA GLU A 55 3.89 9.29 16.84
C GLU A 55 3.19 10.53 17.40
N ALA A 56 1.93 10.79 17.04
CA ALA A 56 1.17 11.93 17.55
C ALA A 56 0.84 11.85 19.05
N MET A 57 0.64 10.65 19.62
CA MET A 57 0.40 10.46 21.06
C MET A 57 1.67 10.60 21.93
N LEU A 58 2.86 10.52 21.32
CA LEU A 58 4.14 10.60 22.02
C LEU A 58 4.64 12.06 22.17
N PHE A 59 3.83 13.05 21.79
CA PHE A 59 4.11 14.49 21.93
C PHE A 59 3.04 15.20 22.75
#